data_AF-A0A9N9TP82-F1
#
_entry.id   AF-A0A9N9TP82-F1
#
_cell.length_a   1.000
_cell.length_b   1.000
_cell.length_c   1.000
_cell.angle_alpha   90.00
_cell.angle_beta   90.00
_cell.angle_gamma   90.00
#
_symmetry.space_group_name_H-M   'P 1'
#
loop_
_entity.id
_entity.type
_entity.pdbx_description
1 polymer ?
#
loop_
_entity_poly.entity_id
_entity_poly.type
_entity_poly.pdbx_seq_one_letter_code
_entity_poly.pdbx_strand_id
1 'polypeptide(L)'
;MNNFHVYIVMYYISNLCLQSIKSDSDCGTLRKIFANASAQFTSCTIDNSRPITVCEICKDNYVDILDSYKNMSQALVNGTTCLDKFINQDRLQILQIIYNNNLDMWSRAKCDECYDSKIYTYNQSISNRTEQFHMYYNTFMNCTTQHENKVCTECMKNYTTLDTYYKSISNINEKIGVCMDIVDIMNTTWTFWSNNCCKYRKHNEYIFIGTSVGLLILTVVFYLVVQFCNEKKAPTIIQQSRFFESLNIFRD
;
A
#
# COMPACT_ATOMS: atom_id res chain seq x y z
N MET A 1 2.67 -45.29 62.59
CA MET A 1 1.47 -44.43 62.36
C MET A 1 1.71 -43.29 61.34
N ASN A 2 2.71 -43.38 60.43
CA ASN A 2 3.02 -42.27 59.50
C ASN A 2 2.60 -42.47 58.04
N ASN A 3 2.20 -43.68 57.62
CA ASN A 3 1.82 -43.93 56.23
C ASN A 3 0.38 -43.50 55.90
N PHE A 4 -0.53 -43.48 56.89
CA PHE A 4 -1.95 -43.18 56.63
C PHE A 4 -2.19 -41.69 56.30
N HIS A 5 -1.43 -40.78 56.90
CA HIS A 5 -1.51 -39.34 56.61
C HIS A 5 -1.01 -38.98 55.21
N VAL A 6 -0.01 -39.70 54.67
CA VAL A 6 0.53 -39.42 53.34
C VAL A 6 -0.48 -39.77 52.24
N TYR A 7 -1.21 -40.88 52.39
CA TYR A 7 -2.27 -41.25 51.44
C TYR A 7 -3.46 -40.30 51.47
N ILE A 8 -3.83 -39.80 52.65
CA ILE A 8 -4.90 -38.80 52.78
C ILE A 8 -4.49 -37.49 52.12
N VAL A 9 -3.27 -37.00 52.35
CA VAL A 9 -2.76 -35.76 51.74
C VAL A 9 -2.64 -35.91 50.22
N MET A 10 -2.15 -37.04 49.70
CA MET A 10 -2.13 -37.29 48.26
C MET A 10 -3.54 -37.36 47.65
N TYR A 11 -4.52 -37.95 48.35
CA TYR A 11 -5.92 -38.00 47.90
C TYR A 11 -6.57 -36.60 47.89
N TYR A 12 -6.25 -35.73 48.86
CA TYR A 12 -6.70 -34.35 48.85
C TYR A 12 -6.00 -33.50 47.79
N ILE A 13 -4.70 -33.71 47.52
CA ILE A 13 -3.97 -33.03 46.43
C ILE A 13 -4.47 -33.49 45.05
N SER A 14 -4.77 -34.78 44.87
CA SER A 14 -5.37 -35.27 43.62
C SER A 14 -6.79 -34.75 43.40
N ASN A 15 -7.57 -34.54 44.48
CA ASN A 15 -8.89 -33.92 44.39
C ASN A 15 -8.85 -32.39 44.24
N LEU A 16 -7.82 -31.71 44.77
CA LEU A 16 -7.59 -30.29 44.51
C LEU A 16 -7.15 -30.03 43.06
N CYS A 17 -6.35 -30.93 42.47
CA CYS A 17 -5.96 -30.83 41.06
C CYS A 17 -7.09 -31.22 40.09
N LEU A 18 -8.10 -31.97 40.51
CA LEU A 18 -9.25 -32.31 39.65
C LEU A 18 -10.31 -31.21 39.56
N GLN A 19 -10.19 -30.13 40.35
CA GLN A 19 -11.13 -29.01 40.33
C GLN A 19 -10.77 -27.90 39.33
N SER A 20 -9.78 -28.09 38.45
CA SER A 20 -9.53 -27.17 37.33
C SER A 20 -10.19 -27.58 36.00
N ILE A 21 -11.01 -28.64 35.98
CA ILE A 21 -11.66 -29.12 34.75
C ILE A 21 -13.17 -29.27 34.97
N LYS A 22 -13.86 -28.18 35.31
CA LYS A 22 -15.32 -28.12 35.16
C LYS A 22 -15.77 -26.68 34.90
N SER A 23 -16.44 -26.49 33.76
CA SER A 23 -16.92 -25.22 33.16
C SER A 23 -15.92 -24.44 32.29
N ASP A 24 -15.44 -25.03 31.20
CA ASP A 24 -14.84 -24.29 30.07
C ASP A 24 -15.47 -24.66 28.71
N SER A 25 -16.71 -25.19 28.74
CA SER A 25 -17.38 -25.76 27.56
C SER A 25 -17.94 -24.72 26.57
N ASP A 26 -17.89 -23.43 26.90
CA ASP A 26 -18.36 -22.35 26.01
C ASP A 26 -17.20 -21.50 25.48
N CYS A 27 -16.38 -20.92 26.37
CA CYS A 27 -15.21 -20.13 25.96
C CYS A 27 -14.14 -20.93 25.19
N GLY A 28 -13.91 -22.20 25.57
CA GLY A 28 -12.99 -23.07 24.85
C GLY A 28 -13.43 -23.36 23.41
N THR A 29 -14.74 -23.39 23.17
CA THR A 29 -15.35 -23.57 21.84
C THR A 29 -15.24 -22.29 21.03
N LEU A 30 -15.61 -21.14 21.59
CA LEU A 30 -15.48 -19.84 20.91
C LEU A 30 -14.03 -19.55 20.51
N ARG A 31 -13.06 -19.88 21.37
CA ARG A 31 -11.63 -19.79 21.04
C ARG A 31 -11.26 -20.64 19.82
N LYS A 32 -11.78 -21.87 19.72
CA LYS A 32 -11.52 -22.76 18.56
C LYS A 32 -12.15 -22.19 17.28
N ILE A 33 -13.34 -21.62 17.37
CA ILE A 33 -14.01 -20.96 16.23
C ILE A 33 -13.14 -19.79 15.73
N PHE A 34 -12.70 -18.90 16.63
CA PHE A 34 -11.80 -17.80 16.26
C PHE A 34 -10.47 -18.27 15.66
N ALA A 35 -9.88 -19.33 16.23
CA ALA A 35 -8.65 -19.92 15.70
C ALA A 35 -8.84 -20.48 14.29
N ASN A 36 -9.97 -21.15 14.03
CA ASN A 36 -10.30 -21.68 12.71
C ASN A 36 -10.54 -20.56 11.70
N ALA A 37 -11.34 -19.54 12.05
CA ALA A 37 -11.59 -18.39 11.20
C ALA A 37 -10.29 -17.65 10.84
N SER A 38 -9.42 -17.43 11.83
CA SER A 38 -8.12 -16.80 11.60
C SER A 38 -7.21 -17.62 10.68
N ALA A 39 -7.19 -18.95 10.83
CA ALA A 39 -6.42 -19.84 9.96
C ALA A 39 -6.95 -19.85 8.52
N GLN A 40 -8.28 -19.89 8.34
CA GLN A 40 -8.93 -19.86 7.02
C GLN A 40 -8.68 -18.54 6.30
N PHE A 41 -8.81 -17.41 6.98
CA PHE A 41 -8.46 -16.11 6.41
C PHE A 41 -6.99 -16.03 6.02
N THR A 42 -6.09 -16.48 6.89
CA THR A 42 -4.65 -16.49 6.60
C THR A 42 -4.36 -17.35 5.36
N SER A 43 -4.91 -18.56 5.28
CA SER A 43 -4.78 -19.43 4.11
C SER A 43 -5.28 -18.72 2.85
N CYS A 44 -6.49 -18.17 2.90
CA CYS A 44 -7.07 -17.45 1.77
C CYS A 44 -6.19 -16.29 1.30
N THR A 45 -5.65 -15.49 2.22
CA THR A 45 -4.79 -14.35 1.87
C THR A 45 -3.48 -14.77 1.21
N ILE A 46 -2.92 -15.92 1.61
CA ILE A 46 -1.71 -16.48 1.01
C ILE A 46 -2.02 -16.99 -0.40
N ASP A 47 -3.10 -17.75 -0.56
CA ASP A 47 -3.53 -18.33 -1.84
C ASP A 47 -3.86 -17.23 -2.88
N ASN A 48 -4.36 -16.09 -2.42
CA ASN A 48 -4.76 -14.95 -3.26
C ASN A 48 -3.73 -13.80 -3.22
N SER A 49 -2.46 -14.11 -2.95
CA SER A 49 -1.39 -13.11 -2.89
C SER A 49 -0.78 -12.78 -4.26
N ARG A 50 -0.97 -13.63 -5.27
CA ARG A 50 -0.49 -13.45 -6.66
C ARG A 50 -1.37 -14.20 -7.67
N PRO A 51 -2.14 -13.51 -8.53
CA PRO A 51 -2.45 -12.07 -8.48
C PRO A 51 -3.16 -11.70 -7.18
N ILE A 52 -3.09 -10.44 -6.76
CA ILE A 52 -3.72 -9.99 -5.52
C ILE A 52 -5.23 -9.88 -5.72
N THR A 53 -5.98 -10.74 -5.05
CA THR A 53 -7.46 -10.80 -5.06
C THR A 53 -8.03 -10.97 -3.65
N VAL A 54 -7.30 -10.48 -2.65
CA VAL A 54 -7.58 -10.72 -1.22
C VAL A 54 -8.87 -10.06 -0.80
N CYS A 55 -9.13 -8.83 -1.25
CA CYS A 55 -10.28 -8.07 -0.79
C CYS A 55 -11.58 -8.72 -1.25
N GLU A 56 -11.65 -9.13 -2.52
CA GLU A 56 -12.86 -9.70 -3.11
C GLU A 56 -13.08 -11.17 -2.71
N ILE A 57 -12.02 -12.00 -2.69
CA ILE A 57 -12.16 -13.44 -2.45
C ILE A 57 -12.16 -13.80 -0.96
N CYS A 58 -11.38 -13.10 -0.13
CA CYS A 58 -11.23 -13.45 1.29
C CYS A 58 -12.18 -12.69 2.22
N LYS A 59 -13.15 -11.95 1.66
CA LYS A 59 -14.14 -11.16 2.41
C LYS A 59 -14.90 -11.99 3.45
N ASP A 60 -15.41 -13.16 3.06
CA ASP A 60 -16.24 -13.96 3.96
C ASP A 60 -15.42 -14.49 5.15
N ASN A 61 -14.19 -14.95 4.90
CA ASN A 61 -13.27 -15.35 5.97
C ASN A 61 -12.91 -14.18 6.90
N TYR A 62 -12.87 -12.95 6.38
CA TYR A 62 -12.68 -11.76 7.20
C TYR A 62 -13.89 -11.46 8.08
N VAL A 63 -15.11 -11.61 7.54
CA VAL A 63 -16.36 -11.51 8.32
C VAL A 63 -16.38 -12.55 9.46
N ASP A 64 -15.97 -13.79 9.19
CA ASP A 64 -15.87 -14.84 10.21
C ASP A 64 -14.95 -14.46 11.38
N ILE A 65 -13.84 -13.75 11.10
CA ILE A 65 -12.94 -13.23 12.15
C ILE A 65 -13.66 -12.18 13.00
N LEU A 66 -14.34 -11.22 12.37
CA LEU A 66 -15.06 -10.16 13.08
C LEU A 66 -16.16 -10.75 13.97
N ASP A 67 -16.95 -11.68 13.42
CA ASP A 67 -18.05 -12.34 14.13
C ASP A 67 -17.53 -13.21 15.28
N SER A 68 -16.52 -14.04 15.03
CA SER A 68 -15.96 -14.92 16.06
C SER A 68 -15.32 -14.13 17.21
N TYR A 69 -14.60 -13.04 16.92
CA TYR A 69 -14.04 -12.17 17.95
C TYR A 69 -15.11 -11.42 18.74
N LYS A 70 -16.15 -10.91 18.06
CA LYS A 70 -17.30 -10.27 18.70
C LYS A 70 -18.05 -11.22 19.62
N ASN A 71 -18.24 -12.47 19.19
CA ASN A 71 -18.87 -13.48 20.03
C ASN A 71 -18.05 -13.75 21.30
N MET A 72 -16.72 -13.77 21.21
CA MET A 72 -15.84 -13.91 22.38
C MET A 72 -15.90 -12.70 23.33
N SER A 73 -16.04 -11.48 22.80
CA SER A 73 -16.12 -10.27 23.63
C SER A 73 -17.48 -10.08 24.30
N GLN A 74 -18.55 -10.66 23.73
CA GLN A 74 -19.91 -10.57 24.26
C GLN A 74 -20.31 -11.75 25.15
N ALA A 75 -19.69 -12.93 24.97
CA ALA A 75 -20.01 -14.11 25.77
C ALA A 75 -19.55 -13.95 27.22
N LEU A 76 -20.50 -13.92 28.16
CA LEU A 76 -20.27 -13.81 29.59
C LEU A 76 -20.28 -15.18 30.25
N VAL A 77 -19.16 -15.57 30.87
CA VAL A 77 -19.06 -16.77 31.68
C VAL A 77 -18.61 -16.38 33.08
N ASN A 78 -19.44 -16.67 34.08
CA ASN A 78 -19.20 -16.34 35.49
C ASN A 78 -18.93 -14.84 35.76
N GLY A 79 -19.61 -13.94 35.03
CA GLY A 79 -19.50 -12.49 35.21
C GLY A 79 -18.31 -11.83 34.50
N THR A 80 -17.45 -12.60 33.82
CA THR A 80 -16.35 -12.09 32.97
C THR A 80 -16.57 -12.49 31.52
N THR A 81 -16.08 -11.68 30.57
CA THR A 81 -16.14 -12.06 29.16
C THR A 81 -15.18 -13.21 28.86
N CYS A 82 -15.52 -14.07 27.89
CA CYS A 82 -14.62 -15.12 27.44
C CYS A 82 -13.30 -14.55 26.91
N LEU A 83 -13.35 -13.38 26.28
CA LEU A 83 -12.16 -12.68 25.80
C LEU A 83 -11.24 -12.26 26.95
N ASP A 84 -11.77 -11.66 28.02
CA ASP A 84 -11.00 -11.25 29.20
C ASP A 84 -10.29 -12.43 29.86
N LYS A 85 -10.94 -13.60 29.88
CA LYS A 85 -10.36 -14.84 30.40
C LYS A 85 -9.09 -15.24 29.67
N PHE A 86 -8.94 -14.94 28.38
CA PHE A 86 -7.75 -15.31 27.60
C PHE A 86 -6.75 -14.16 27.42
N ILE A 87 -7.20 -12.90 27.39
CA ILE A 87 -6.32 -11.74 27.20
C ILE A 87 -5.65 -11.32 28.51
N ASN A 88 -6.36 -11.36 29.65
CA ASN A 88 -5.82 -10.82 30.91
C ASN A 88 -4.99 -11.83 31.71
N GLN A 89 -4.96 -13.10 31.29
CA GLN A 89 -4.19 -14.15 31.96
C GLN A 89 -2.73 -14.25 31.50
N ASP A 90 -2.38 -13.68 30.34
CA ASP A 90 -1.04 -13.78 29.75
C ASP A 90 -0.60 -12.40 29.21
N ARG A 91 0.67 -12.05 29.43
CA ARG A 91 1.31 -10.85 28.89
C ARG A 91 1.41 -10.87 27.36
N LEU A 92 1.38 -12.05 26.74
CA LEU A 92 1.48 -12.22 25.29
C LEU A 92 0.19 -11.79 24.57
N GLN A 93 -0.99 -11.96 25.16
CA GLN A 93 -2.28 -11.55 24.58
C GLN A 93 -2.50 -12.02 23.13
N ILE A 94 -2.15 -13.27 22.84
CA ILE A 94 -2.07 -13.80 21.46
C ILE A 94 -3.34 -13.60 20.63
N LEU A 95 -4.53 -13.71 21.23
CA LEU A 95 -5.81 -13.52 20.54
C LEU A 95 -5.98 -12.09 20.03
N GLN A 96 -5.60 -11.09 20.85
CA GLN A 96 -5.64 -9.68 20.46
C GLN A 96 -4.64 -9.40 19.34
N ILE A 97 -3.43 -9.96 19.42
CA ILE A 97 -2.39 -9.79 18.40
C ILE A 97 -2.88 -10.36 17.06
N ILE A 98 -3.41 -11.59 17.05
CA ILE A 98 -3.91 -12.23 15.82
C ILE A 98 -5.07 -11.43 15.24
N TYR A 99 -6.02 -11.02 16.07
CA TYR A 99 -7.15 -10.20 15.62
C TYR A 99 -6.67 -8.89 14.98
N ASN A 100 -5.79 -8.16 15.65
CA ASN A 100 -5.24 -6.90 15.13
C ASN A 100 -4.43 -7.12 13.85
N ASN A 101 -3.63 -8.18 13.76
CA ASN A 101 -2.89 -8.49 12.54
C ASN A 101 -3.81 -8.74 11.34
N ASN A 102 -4.93 -9.44 11.55
CA ASN A 102 -5.93 -9.66 10.51
C ASN A 102 -6.61 -8.36 10.08
N LEU A 103 -6.98 -7.50 11.05
CA LEU A 103 -7.51 -6.15 10.76
C LEU A 103 -6.49 -5.31 9.98
N ASP A 104 -5.22 -5.35 10.36
CA ASP A 104 -4.13 -4.62 9.72
C ASP A 104 -3.86 -5.14 8.30
N MET A 105 -4.00 -6.44 8.05
CA MET A 105 -3.91 -6.99 6.69
C MET A 105 -5.02 -6.43 5.80
N TRP A 106 -6.27 -6.47 6.27
CA TRP A 106 -7.42 -5.91 5.56
C TRP A 106 -7.28 -4.40 5.30
N SER A 107 -6.87 -3.65 6.34
CA SER A 107 -6.72 -2.20 6.28
C SER A 107 -5.57 -1.76 5.37
N ARG A 108 -4.40 -2.43 5.42
CA ARG A 108 -3.26 -2.11 4.55
C ARG A 108 -3.56 -2.37 3.08
N ALA A 109 -4.34 -3.40 2.78
CA ALA A 109 -4.85 -3.66 1.44
C ALA A 109 -5.97 -2.68 1.01
N LYS A 110 -6.40 -1.78 1.92
CA LYS A 110 -7.49 -0.84 1.72
C LYS A 110 -8.77 -1.53 1.22
N CYS A 111 -9.06 -2.73 1.72
CA CYS A 111 -10.19 -3.51 1.24
C CYS A 111 -11.54 -2.84 1.51
N ASP A 112 -11.64 -1.97 2.52
CA ASP A 112 -12.79 -1.07 2.73
C ASP A 112 -13.21 -0.33 1.44
N GLU A 113 -12.25 0.06 0.60
CA GLU A 113 -12.46 0.91 -0.59
C GLU A 113 -12.99 0.13 -1.79
N CYS A 114 -12.93 -1.21 -1.74
CA CYS A 114 -13.58 -2.08 -2.72
C CYS A 114 -15.12 -2.09 -2.55
N TYR A 115 -15.65 -1.58 -1.43
CA TYR A 115 -17.07 -1.67 -1.05
C TYR A 115 -17.69 -0.31 -0.74
N ASP A 116 -19.03 -0.19 -0.87
CA ASP A 116 -19.75 1.07 -0.63
C ASP A 116 -19.97 1.39 0.86
N SER A 117 -19.80 0.39 1.73
CA SER A 117 -20.02 0.54 3.17
C SER A 117 -18.93 -0.17 3.96
N LYS A 118 -18.69 0.28 5.20
CA LYS A 118 -17.81 -0.42 6.15
C LYS A 118 -18.55 -1.45 7.01
N ILE A 119 -19.79 -1.78 6.63
CA ILE A 119 -20.61 -2.77 7.32
C ILE A 119 -20.43 -4.10 6.62
N TYR A 120 -19.47 -4.88 7.12
CA TYR A 120 -19.11 -6.17 6.56
C TYR A 120 -20.21 -7.20 6.84
N THR A 121 -20.81 -7.68 5.77
CA THR A 121 -21.78 -8.78 5.79
C THR A 121 -21.45 -9.75 4.67
N TYR A 122 -21.83 -11.03 4.83
CA TYR A 122 -21.65 -12.04 3.79
C TYR A 122 -22.26 -11.63 2.44
N ASN A 123 -23.35 -10.85 2.46
CA ASN A 123 -24.06 -10.39 1.25
C ASN A 123 -23.64 -8.98 0.78
N GLN A 124 -22.55 -8.43 1.31
CA GLN A 124 -22.10 -7.11 0.89
C GLN A 124 -21.65 -7.12 -0.58
N SER A 125 -22.24 -6.23 -1.38
CA SER A 125 -21.87 -6.02 -2.78
C SER A 125 -20.65 -5.11 -2.91
N ILE A 126 -19.84 -5.38 -3.93
CA ILE A 126 -18.75 -4.48 -4.35
C ILE A 126 -19.28 -3.08 -4.67
N SER A 127 -18.43 -2.08 -4.53
CA SER A 127 -18.80 -0.70 -4.86
C SER A 127 -19.08 -0.55 -6.35
N ASN A 128 -19.94 0.40 -6.72
CA ASN A 128 -20.16 0.76 -8.13
C ASN A 128 -18.83 1.17 -8.82
N ARG A 129 -17.88 1.73 -8.05
CA ARG A 129 -16.54 2.07 -8.56
C ARG A 129 -15.75 0.83 -8.97
N THR A 130 -15.74 -0.18 -8.10
CA THR A 130 -15.08 -1.48 -8.33
C THR A 130 -15.74 -2.22 -9.49
N GLU A 131 -17.07 -2.27 -9.53
CA GLU A 131 -17.83 -2.93 -10.59
C GLU A 131 -17.56 -2.29 -11.96
N GLN A 132 -17.58 -0.96 -12.04
CA GLN A 132 -17.24 -0.25 -13.27
C GLN A 132 -15.79 -0.47 -13.70
N PHE A 133 -14.84 -0.52 -12.76
CA PHE A 133 -13.45 -0.85 -13.06
C PHE A 133 -13.35 -2.23 -13.72
N HIS A 134 -14.00 -3.25 -13.11
CA HIS A 134 -14.04 -4.61 -13.66
C HIS A 134 -14.68 -4.68 -15.03
N MET A 135 -15.74 -3.91 -15.27
CA MET A 135 -16.37 -3.82 -16.59
C MET A 135 -15.38 -3.30 -17.66
N TYR A 136 -14.65 -2.22 -17.37
CA TYR A 136 -13.63 -1.70 -18.29
C TYR A 136 -12.46 -2.65 -18.48
N TYR A 137 -12.02 -3.29 -17.40
CA TYR A 137 -10.95 -4.29 -17.44
C TYR A 137 -11.35 -5.50 -18.29
N ASN A 138 -12.54 -6.07 -18.07
CA ASN A 138 -13.05 -7.18 -18.87
C ASN A 138 -13.21 -6.80 -20.35
N THR A 139 -13.65 -5.57 -20.63
CA THR A 139 -13.73 -5.06 -22.01
C THR A 139 -12.35 -4.96 -22.66
N PHE A 140 -11.36 -4.47 -21.92
CA PHE A 140 -9.97 -4.43 -22.36
C PHE A 140 -9.42 -5.83 -22.61
N MET A 141 -9.55 -6.74 -21.65
CA MET A 141 -9.08 -8.12 -21.75
C MET A 141 -9.71 -8.86 -22.93
N ASN A 142 -11.03 -8.73 -23.13
CA ASN A 142 -11.72 -9.32 -24.28
C ASN A 142 -11.17 -8.79 -25.62
N CYS A 143 -10.80 -7.51 -25.69
CA CYS A 143 -10.15 -6.98 -26.89
C CYS A 143 -8.75 -7.59 -27.08
N THR A 144 -7.96 -7.71 -26.01
CA THR A 144 -6.62 -8.27 -26.09
C THR A 144 -6.62 -9.72 -26.59
N THR A 145 -7.59 -10.53 -26.15
CA THR A 145 -7.74 -11.93 -26.57
C THR A 145 -8.24 -12.06 -28.01
N GLN A 146 -9.09 -11.13 -28.48
CA GLN A 146 -9.56 -11.11 -29.86
C GLN A 146 -8.49 -10.66 -30.87
N HIS A 147 -7.55 -9.83 -30.43
CA HIS A 147 -6.57 -9.17 -31.31
C HIS A 147 -5.12 -9.40 -30.91
N GLU A 148 -4.73 -10.64 -30.58
CA GLU A 148 -3.39 -11.00 -30.09
C GLU A 148 -2.22 -10.36 -30.86
N ASN A 149 -2.32 -10.27 -32.19
CA ASN A 149 -1.26 -9.73 -33.05
C ASN A 149 -1.33 -8.21 -33.29
N LYS A 150 -2.42 -7.55 -32.88
CA LYS A 150 -2.69 -6.12 -33.15
C LYS A 150 -3.28 -5.38 -31.93
N VAL A 151 -2.97 -5.87 -30.72
CA VAL A 151 -3.52 -5.35 -29.45
C VAL A 151 -3.36 -3.82 -29.35
N CYS A 152 -2.20 -3.29 -29.74
CA CYS A 152 -1.90 -1.87 -29.56
C CYS A 152 -2.72 -0.94 -30.46
N THR A 153 -3.10 -1.38 -31.66
CA THR A 153 -3.89 -0.55 -32.58
C THR A 153 -5.38 -0.70 -32.32
N GLU A 154 -5.84 -1.93 -32.09
CA GLU A 154 -7.27 -2.24 -31.94
C GLU A 154 -7.78 -1.93 -30.52
N CYS A 155 -6.96 -2.15 -29.49
CA CYS A 155 -7.38 -2.04 -28.09
C CYS A 155 -6.94 -0.74 -27.39
N MET A 156 -6.29 0.20 -28.09
CA MET A 156 -5.84 1.48 -27.53
C MET A 156 -6.96 2.24 -26.83
N LYS A 157 -8.16 2.26 -27.44
CA LYS A 157 -9.32 2.95 -26.87
C LYS A 157 -9.73 2.32 -25.54
N ASN A 158 -9.88 0.99 -25.51
CA ASN A 158 -10.30 0.26 -24.30
C ASN A 158 -9.28 0.42 -23.17
N TYR A 159 -7.99 0.32 -23.50
CA TYR A 159 -6.90 0.58 -22.55
C TYR A 159 -6.96 2.01 -22.01
N THR A 160 -7.11 3.02 -22.87
CA THR A 160 -7.14 4.43 -22.46
C THR A 160 -8.35 4.72 -21.59
N THR A 161 -9.51 4.12 -21.89
CA THR A 161 -10.72 4.22 -21.05
C THR A 161 -10.47 3.62 -19.67
N LEU A 162 -9.90 2.42 -19.59
CA LEU A 162 -9.55 1.77 -18.32
C LEU A 162 -8.55 2.62 -17.52
N ASP A 163 -7.45 3.07 -18.14
CA ASP A 163 -6.41 3.87 -17.51
C ASP A 163 -6.94 5.22 -16.99
N THR A 164 -7.78 5.88 -17.79
CA THR A 164 -8.41 7.15 -17.40
C THR A 164 -9.38 6.96 -16.24
N TYR A 165 -10.14 5.87 -16.26
CA TYR A 165 -11.05 5.54 -15.17
C TYR A 165 -10.29 5.21 -13.88
N TYR A 166 -9.25 4.38 -13.95
CA TYR A 166 -8.39 4.10 -12.79
C TYR A 166 -7.83 5.39 -12.19
N LYS A 167 -7.29 6.30 -13.02
CA LYS A 167 -6.78 7.60 -12.58
C LYS A 167 -7.85 8.48 -11.96
N SER A 168 -9.10 8.41 -12.43
CA SER A 168 -10.18 9.21 -11.85
C SER A 168 -10.56 8.74 -10.46
N ILE A 169 -10.52 7.43 -10.20
CA ILE A 169 -10.83 6.85 -8.88
C ILE A 169 -9.62 6.83 -7.93
N SER A 170 -8.39 6.81 -8.45
CA SER A 170 -7.16 6.83 -7.65
C SER A 170 -6.79 8.22 -7.11
N ASN A 171 -7.19 9.29 -7.80
CA ASN A 171 -6.83 10.66 -7.48
C ASN A 171 -7.83 11.38 -6.55
N ILE A 172 -8.84 10.67 -6.03
CA ILE A 172 -9.97 11.34 -5.38
C ILE A 172 -9.58 12.05 -4.09
N ASN A 173 -8.55 11.60 -3.36
CA ASN A 173 -7.86 12.33 -2.29
C ASN A 173 -6.67 11.46 -1.88
N GLU A 174 -5.52 12.02 -1.49
CA GLU A 174 -4.36 11.25 -0.99
C GLU A 174 -4.70 10.29 0.18
N LYS A 175 -5.88 10.45 0.79
CA LYS A 175 -6.43 9.60 1.86
C LYS A 175 -7.40 8.49 1.39
N ILE A 176 -8.04 8.62 0.23
CA ILE A 176 -9.02 7.65 -0.30
C ILE A 176 -8.34 6.93 -1.46
N GLY A 177 -7.59 5.88 -1.13
CA GLY A 177 -6.93 5.05 -2.15
C GLY A 177 -7.89 4.01 -2.71
N VAL A 178 -7.59 3.48 -3.89
CA VAL A 178 -8.23 2.25 -4.38
C VAL A 178 -7.75 1.02 -3.60
N CYS A 179 -8.56 -0.03 -3.53
CA CYS A 179 -8.17 -1.29 -2.90
C CYS A 179 -7.05 -2.00 -3.69
N MET A 180 -6.28 -2.83 -2.99
CA MET A 180 -5.07 -3.44 -3.54
C MET A 180 -5.35 -4.38 -4.73
N ASP A 181 -6.51 -5.04 -4.76
CA ASP A 181 -6.93 -5.89 -5.88
C ASP A 181 -6.95 -5.10 -7.21
N ILE A 182 -7.55 -3.91 -7.22
CA ILE A 182 -7.59 -3.01 -8.38
C ILE A 182 -6.17 -2.52 -8.74
N VAL A 183 -5.36 -2.18 -7.74
CA VAL A 183 -3.98 -1.70 -7.93
C VAL A 183 -3.11 -2.77 -8.61
N ASP A 184 -3.23 -4.03 -8.17
CA ASP A 184 -2.45 -5.14 -8.74
C ASP A 184 -2.87 -5.45 -10.18
N ILE A 185 -4.18 -5.45 -10.45
CA ILE A 185 -4.72 -5.57 -11.82
C ILE A 185 -4.16 -4.45 -12.72
N MET A 186 -4.18 -3.19 -12.26
CA MET A 186 -3.72 -2.07 -13.07
C MET A 186 -2.19 -2.09 -13.27
N ASN A 187 -1.41 -2.44 -12.24
CA ASN A 187 0.04 -2.59 -12.36
C ASN A 187 0.42 -3.67 -13.37
N THR A 188 -0.27 -4.82 -13.32
CA THR A 188 -0.09 -5.90 -14.28
C THR A 188 -0.49 -5.45 -15.68
N THR A 189 -1.61 -4.73 -15.81
CA THR A 189 -2.10 -4.18 -17.08
C THR A 189 -1.12 -3.19 -17.69
N TRP A 190 -0.57 -2.27 -16.90
CA TRP A 190 0.46 -1.33 -17.35
C TRP A 190 1.73 -2.04 -17.80
N THR A 191 2.17 -3.06 -17.06
CA THR A 191 3.34 -3.86 -17.43
C THR A 191 3.12 -4.58 -18.76
N PHE A 192 1.97 -5.25 -18.91
CA PHE A 192 1.55 -5.89 -20.15
C PHE A 192 1.50 -4.89 -21.31
N TRP A 193 0.85 -3.74 -21.13
CA TRP A 193 0.69 -2.74 -22.16
C TRP A 193 2.02 -2.11 -22.57
N SER A 194 2.88 -1.77 -21.60
CA SER A 194 4.20 -1.22 -21.85
C SER A 194 5.06 -2.18 -22.68
N ASN A 195 5.09 -3.46 -22.30
CA ASN A 195 5.89 -4.47 -23.00
C ASN A 195 5.43 -4.69 -24.45
N ASN A 196 4.12 -4.70 -24.70
CA ASN A 196 3.57 -4.97 -26.04
C ASN A 196 3.48 -3.71 -26.91
N CYS A 197 3.22 -2.55 -26.33
CA CYS A 197 2.82 -1.34 -27.05
C CYS A 197 3.78 -0.15 -26.91
N CYS A 198 5.00 -0.36 -26.39
CA CYS A 198 6.03 0.69 -26.24
C CYS A 198 6.25 1.54 -27.50
N LYS A 199 6.22 0.94 -28.70
CA LYS A 199 6.43 1.62 -29.99
C LYS A 199 5.41 2.72 -30.30
N TYR A 200 4.24 2.70 -29.65
CA TYR A 200 3.17 3.68 -29.86
C TYR A 200 3.26 4.90 -28.95
N ARG A 201 4.22 4.92 -28.01
CA ARG A 201 4.50 6.06 -27.13
C ARG A 201 5.36 7.11 -27.85
N LYS A 202 4.86 7.65 -28.97
CA LYS A 202 5.52 8.75 -29.69
C LYS A 202 5.11 10.09 -29.07
N HIS A 203 5.99 10.68 -28.26
CA HIS A 203 5.90 12.10 -27.97
C HIS A 203 6.58 12.89 -29.08
N ASN A 204 6.04 14.06 -29.40
CA ASN A 204 6.66 14.96 -30.35
C ASN A 204 7.89 15.62 -29.69
N GLU A 205 9.06 15.05 -29.92
CA GLU A 205 10.33 15.53 -29.34
C GLU A 205 10.93 16.73 -30.08
N TYR A 206 10.38 17.13 -31.24
CA TYR A 206 10.91 18.25 -32.03
C TYR A 206 10.90 19.56 -31.25
N ILE A 207 9.87 19.79 -30.43
CA ILE A 207 9.78 20.98 -29.60
C ILE A 207 10.89 20.98 -28.53
N PHE A 208 11.12 19.83 -27.88
CA PHE A 208 12.14 19.68 -26.85
C PHE A 208 13.57 19.83 -27.41
N ILE A 209 13.83 19.23 -28.56
CA ILE A 209 15.13 19.36 -29.24
C ILE A 209 15.33 20.80 -29.68
N GLY A 210 14.30 21.43 -30.27
CA GLY A 210 14.34 22.82 -30.73
C GLY A 210 14.64 23.81 -29.60
N THR A 211 13.98 23.69 -28.45
CA THR A 211 14.24 24.55 -27.29
C THR A 211 15.63 24.32 -26.72
N SER A 212 16.08 23.08 -26.63
CA SER A 212 17.42 22.74 -26.13
C SER A 212 18.53 23.31 -27.01
N VAL A 213 18.42 23.16 -28.34
CA VAL A 213 19.37 23.73 -29.30
C VAL A 213 19.32 25.26 -29.26
N GLY A 214 18.13 25.85 -29.15
CA GLY A 214 17.98 27.30 -29.03
C GLY A 214 18.69 27.89 -27.83
N LEU A 215 18.59 27.24 -26.65
CA LEU A 215 19.31 27.65 -25.45
C LEU A 215 20.83 27.54 -25.62
N LEU A 216 21.31 26.47 -26.25
CA LEU A 216 22.74 26.31 -26.54
C LEU A 216 23.26 27.43 -27.46
N ILE A 217 22.56 27.73 -28.56
CA ILE A 217 22.94 28.81 -29.47
C ILE A 217 22.92 30.15 -28.75
N LEU A 218 21.90 30.43 -27.93
CA LEU A 218 21.81 31.66 -27.15
C LEU A 218 23.02 31.85 -26.23
N THR A 219 23.47 30.79 -25.55
CA THR A 219 24.67 30.86 -24.70
C THR A 219 25.93 31.15 -25.51
N VAL A 220 26.12 30.50 -26.67
CA VAL A 220 27.28 30.74 -27.54
C VAL A 220 27.27 32.17 -28.07
N VAL A 221 26.13 32.65 -28.58
CA VAL A 221 25.97 34.02 -29.07
C VAL A 221 26.25 35.02 -27.96
N PHE A 222 25.77 34.79 -26.74
CA PHE A 222 26.07 35.66 -25.60
C PHE A 222 27.57 35.80 -25.36
N TYR A 223 28.33 34.69 -25.33
CA TYR A 223 29.78 34.74 -25.15
C TYR A 223 30.50 35.43 -26.32
N LEU A 224 30.07 35.19 -27.56
CA LEU A 224 30.63 35.88 -28.72
C LEU A 224 30.36 37.39 -28.67
N VAL A 225 29.15 37.80 -28.34
CA VAL A 225 28.78 39.22 -28.18
C VAL A 225 29.63 39.86 -27.09
N VAL A 226 29.80 39.23 -25.92
CA VAL A 226 30.68 39.74 -24.88
C VAL A 226 32.13 39.85 -25.37
N GLN A 227 32.64 38.87 -26.12
CA GLN A 227 34.00 38.91 -26.65
C GLN A 227 34.22 40.03 -27.68
N PHE A 228 33.24 40.29 -28.56
CA PHE A 228 33.36 41.30 -29.62
C PHE A 228 32.93 42.71 -29.19
N CYS A 229 31.97 42.83 -28.27
CA CYS A 229 31.47 44.11 -27.77
C CYS A 229 32.20 44.61 -26.51
N ASN A 230 33.07 43.79 -25.90
CA ASN A 230 34.05 44.31 -24.95
C ASN A 230 35.06 45.17 -25.71
N GLU A 231 34.83 46.48 -25.73
CA GLU A 231 35.94 47.41 -25.92
C GLU A 231 36.98 47.06 -24.86
N LYS A 232 38.19 46.69 -25.30
CA LYS A 232 39.35 46.63 -24.42
C LYS A 232 39.58 48.04 -23.91
N LYS A 233 38.90 48.44 -22.84
CA LYS A 233 39.30 49.60 -22.05
C LYS A 233 40.66 49.23 -21.49
N ALA A 234 41.71 49.63 -22.21
CA ALA A 234 43.05 49.64 -21.65
C ALA A 234 42.91 50.33 -20.28
N PRO A 235 43.33 49.68 -19.18
CA PRO A 235 43.24 50.32 -17.88
C PRO A 235 43.92 51.68 -18.03
N THR A 236 43.22 52.75 -17.69
CA THR A 236 43.84 54.07 -17.60
C THR A 236 44.93 53.94 -16.54
N ILE A 237 46.18 53.79 -16.98
CA ILE A 237 47.33 53.82 -16.10
C ILE A 237 47.34 55.23 -15.53
N ILE A 238 46.81 55.39 -14.31
CA ILE A 238 46.97 56.62 -13.55
C ILE A 238 48.47 56.73 -13.31
N GLN A 239 49.14 57.56 -14.11
CA GLN A 239 50.55 57.87 -13.92
C GLN A 239 50.67 58.48 -12.52
N GLN A 240 51.22 57.73 -11.56
CA GLN A 240 51.48 58.25 -10.22
C GLN A 240 52.55 59.34 -10.33
N SER A 241 52.14 60.60 -10.19
CA SER A 241 53.01 61.78 -10.13
C SER A 241 54.01 61.76 -8.97
N ARG A 242 53.84 60.86 -8.00
CA ARG A 242 54.72 60.71 -6.82
C ARG A 242 56.19 60.46 -7.18
N PHE A 243 56.48 59.87 -8.33
CA PHE A 243 57.87 59.66 -8.75
C PHE A 243 58.57 60.96 -9.16
N PHE A 244 57.85 61.92 -9.77
CA PHE A 244 58.42 63.20 -10.19
C PHE A 244 58.66 64.14 -8.99
N GLU A 245 57.79 64.09 -7.99
CA GLU A 245 57.94 64.89 -6.76
C GLU A 245 59.15 64.42 -5.93
N SER A 246 59.44 63.12 -5.91
CA SER A 246 60.66 62.60 -5.28
C SER A 246 61.95 62.99 -6.00
N LEU A 247 61.90 63.21 -7.33
CA LEU A 247 63.08 63.60 -8.12
C LEU A 247 63.44 65.08 -7.97
N ASN A 248 62.47 65.96 -7.68
CA ASN A 248 62.73 67.38 -7.43
C ASN A 248 63.24 67.66 -6.01
N ILE A 249 63.01 66.77 -5.04
CA ILE A 249 63.57 66.90 -3.68
C ILE A 249 65.09 66.64 -3.65
N PHE A 250 65.65 65.95 -4.66
CA PHE A 250 67.09 65.72 -4.78
C PHE A 250 67.83 66.77 -5.62
N ARG A 251 67.16 67.86 -6.02
CA ARG A 251 67.71 68.86 -6.95
C ARG A 251 67.63 70.30 -6.44
N ASP A 252 67.59 70.52 -5.13
CA ASP A 252 67.96 71.79 -4.48
C ASP A 252 68.54 71.52 -3.08
#